data_AF-A0A8S4RFM1-F1
#
_entry.id   AF-A0A8S4RFM1-F1
#
_cell.length_a   1.000
_cell.length_b   1.000
_cell.length_c   1.000
_cell.angle_alpha   90.00
_cell.angle_beta   90.00
_cell.angle_gamma   90.00
#
_symmetry.space_group_name_H-M   'P 1'
#
loop_
_entity.id
_entity.type
_entity.pdbx_description
1 polymer ?
#
loop_
_entity_poly.entity_id
_entity_poly.type
_entity_poly.pdbx_seq_one_letter_code
_entity_poly.pdbx_strand_id
1 'polypeptide(L)'
;MHPGLKVYGGDDRIGALTDKVEHNTQFKIGKLNVQCLFTPCHTTGHICYFITAPLEGNDSVVFTGDTLFLGGCGRFFEGTAEQMHKALIEILGNLPDQTKVFCGHEYSLSNLKFAAHVEPDNEEVKKKIQWSESQRGEKKPTVPSTIYEEKLYNPFMRVNQPSVMKHAKKNDAISTMKAIRQEKDNFKG
;
A
#
# COMPACT_ATOMS: atom_id res chain seq x y z
N MET A 1 -9.63 -26.85 -12.81
CA MET A 1 -8.65 -27.04 -11.72
C MET A 1 -7.31 -27.34 -12.37
N HIS A 2 -6.24 -26.62 -12.03
CA HIS A 2 -4.89 -26.90 -12.54
C HIS A 2 -4.12 -27.69 -11.47
N PRO A 3 -3.95 -29.02 -11.62
CA PRO A 3 -3.24 -29.82 -10.64
C PRO A 3 -1.78 -29.38 -10.53
N GLY A 4 -1.22 -29.41 -9.32
CA GLY A 4 0.18 -29.02 -9.06
C GLY A 4 0.43 -27.52 -8.88
N LEU A 5 -0.61 -26.68 -8.86
CA LEU A 5 -0.45 -25.28 -8.46
C LEU A 5 -0.06 -25.17 -6.98
N LYS A 6 0.90 -24.29 -6.71
CA LYS A 6 1.21 -23.83 -5.36
C LYS A 6 0.41 -22.58 -5.03
N VAL A 7 -0.29 -22.61 -3.91
CA VAL A 7 -1.07 -21.51 -3.37
C VAL A 7 -0.36 -21.00 -2.12
N TYR A 8 0.27 -19.83 -2.27
CA TYR A 8 1.03 -19.16 -1.22
C TYR A 8 0.14 -18.19 -0.43
N GLY A 9 0.34 -18.12 0.88
CA GLY A 9 -0.41 -17.22 1.76
C GLY A 9 0.05 -17.24 3.21
N GLY A 10 -0.20 -16.16 3.95
CA GLY A 10 0.23 -16.02 5.35
C GLY A 10 -0.78 -16.47 6.40
N ASP A 11 -1.91 -17.05 5.97
CA ASP A 11 -3.08 -17.26 6.84
C ASP A 11 -3.79 -18.58 6.53
N ASP A 12 -4.10 -19.36 7.57
CA ASP A 12 -4.79 -20.65 7.46
C ASP A 12 -6.23 -20.50 6.97
N ARG A 13 -6.78 -19.28 7.01
CA ARG A 13 -8.11 -18.93 6.48
C ARG A 13 -8.13 -18.88 4.95
N ILE A 14 -6.98 -18.91 4.27
CA ILE A 14 -6.89 -18.90 2.81
C ILE A 14 -7.31 -20.27 2.25
N GLY A 15 -8.36 -20.28 1.43
CA GLY A 15 -8.84 -21.49 0.77
C GLY A 15 -7.78 -22.12 -0.14
N ALA A 16 -7.66 -23.45 -0.09
CA ALA A 16 -6.71 -24.24 -0.87
C ALA A 16 -5.23 -23.89 -0.68
N LEU A 17 -4.86 -23.29 0.46
CA LEU A 17 -3.47 -23.02 0.82
C LEU A 17 -2.62 -24.30 0.76
N THR A 18 -1.49 -24.26 0.04
CA THR A 18 -0.52 -25.36 -0.03
C THR A 18 0.81 -25.00 0.62
N ASP A 19 1.19 -23.73 0.56
CA ASP A 19 2.48 -23.23 1.03
C ASP A 19 2.23 -22.02 1.94
N LYS A 20 2.16 -22.24 3.26
CA LYS A 20 2.08 -21.15 4.23
C LYS A 20 3.42 -20.41 4.28
N VAL A 21 3.37 -19.08 4.21
CA VAL A 21 4.56 -18.21 4.19
C VAL A 21 4.57 -17.26 5.38
N GLU A 22 5.76 -16.83 5.75
CA GLU A 22 6.01 -15.86 6.82
C GLU A 22 6.77 -14.65 6.28
N HIS A 23 7.09 -13.70 7.17
CA HIS A 23 7.94 -12.57 6.82
C HIS A 23 9.30 -13.06 6.31
N ASN A 24 9.77 -12.49 5.20
CA ASN A 24 11.02 -12.83 4.52
C ASN A 24 11.10 -14.26 3.96
N THR A 25 10.00 -15.03 3.91
CA THR A 25 9.98 -16.25 3.09
C THR A 25 10.28 -15.88 1.64
N GLN A 26 11.17 -16.64 1.00
CA GLN A 26 11.58 -16.41 -0.39
C GLN A 26 11.28 -17.63 -1.24
N PHE A 27 10.81 -17.39 -2.47
CA PHE A 27 10.64 -18.42 -3.48
C PHE A 27 10.83 -17.82 -4.87
N LYS A 28 10.79 -18.67 -5.91
CA LYS A 28 10.96 -18.23 -7.29
C LYS A 28 9.73 -18.52 -8.14
N ILE A 29 9.48 -17.63 -9.09
CA ILE A 29 8.55 -17.85 -10.21
C ILE A 29 9.37 -17.77 -11.49
N GLY A 30 9.77 -18.91 -12.03
CA GLY A 30 10.75 -18.97 -13.11
C GLY A 30 12.07 -18.32 -12.68
N LYS A 31 12.45 -17.23 -13.35
CA LYS A 31 13.65 -16.44 -13.00
C LYS A 31 13.38 -15.38 -11.94
N LEU A 32 12.12 -15.03 -11.68
CA LEU A 32 11.76 -13.96 -10.75
C LEU A 32 12.00 -14.40 -9.30
N ASN A 33 12.58 -13.53 -8.50
CA ASN A 33 12.68 -13.74 -7.06
C ASN A 33 11.45 -13.10 -6.39
N VAL A 34 10.81 -13.84 -5.48
CA VAL A 34 9.69 -13.34 -4.67
C VAL A 34 10.13 -13.35 -3.21
N GLN A 35 9.92 -12.23 -2.53
CA GLN A 35 10.07 -12.09 -1.08
C GLN A 35 8.72 -11.73 -0.47
N CYS A 36 8.28 -12.53 0.48
CA CYS A 36 7.06 -12.29 1.26
C CYS A 36 7.32 -11.24 2.34
N LEU A 37 6.50 -10.21 2.38
CA LEU A 37 6.55 -9.14 3.35
C LEU A 37 5.28 -9.20 4.20
N PHE A 38 5.42 -9.71 5.43
CA PHE A 38 4.32 -9.71 6.39
C PHE A 38 3.93 -8.30 6.83
N THR A 39 2.69 -7.92 6.57
CA THR A 39 2.14 -6.58 6.81
C THR A 39 0.79 -6.65 7.52
N PRO A 40 0.73 -7.22 8.74
CA PRO A 40 -0.54 -7.36 9.45
C PRO A 40 -1.11 -5.98 9.76
N CYS A 41 -2.40 -5.78 9.51
CA CYS A 41 -3.21 -4.68 10.03
C CYS A 41 -4.62 -4.77 9.46
N HIS A 42 -4.73 -4.76 8.14
CA HIS A 42 -6.00 -4.95 7.45
C HIS A 42 -6.60 -6.31 7.80
N THR A 43 -5.78 -7.35 7.68
CA THR A 43 -5.99 -8.65 8.32
C THR A 43 -4.72 -9.04 9.08
N THR A 44 -4.83 -9.96 10.03
CA THR A 44 -3.67 -10.44 10.81
C THR A 44 -2.71 -11.30 10.01
N GLY A 45 -3.14 -11.88 8.88
CA GLY A 45 -2.33 -12.74 8.02
C GLY A 45 -1.90 -12.12 6.68
N HIS A 46 -1.97 -10.78 6.55
CA HIS A 46 -1.71 -10.10 5.28
C HIS A 46 -0.22 -10.17 4.86
N ILE A 47 0.02 -10.61 3.63
CA ILE A 47 1.35 -10.68 3.00
C ILE A 47 1.36 -9.81 1.74
N CYS A 48 2.33 -8.90 1.64
CA CYS A 48 2.71 -8.26 0.39
C CYS A 48 3.80 -9.10 -0.30
N TYR A 49 3.79 -9.17 -1.64
CA TYR A 49 4.79 -9.94 -2.41
C TYR A 49 5.67 -8.98 -3.19
N PHE A 50 6.93 -8.84 -2.75
CA PHE A 50 7.95 -8.06 -3.44
C PHE A 50 8.68 -8.95 -4.45
N ILE A 51 8.71 -8.54 -5.72
CA ILE A 51 9.24 -9.32 -6.82
C ILE A 51 10.33 -8.54 -7.54
N THR A 52 11.47 -9.20 -7.76
CA THR A 52 12.62 -8.65 -8.50
C THR A 52 13.02 -9.58 -9.63
N ALA A 53 13.44 -8.99 -10.76
CA ALA A 53 14.05 -9.72 -11.85
C ALA A 53 15.58 -9.84 -11.64
N PRO A 54 16.20 -10.98 -11.94
CA PRO A 54 17.65 -11.11 -11.85
C PRO A 54 18.35 -10.37 -13.01
N LEU A 55 19.09 -9.33 -12.63
CA LEU A 55 20.30 -8.79 -13.27
C LEU A 55 20.21 -7.92 -14.54
N GLU A 56 19.05 -7.65 -15.12
CA GLU A 56 18.94 -6.57 -16.12
C GLU A 56 17.74 -5.66 -15.82
N GLY A 57 18.05 -4.44 -15.35
CA GLY A 57 17.08 -3.46 -14.88
C GLY A 57 16.81 -3.59 -13.39
N ASN A 58 16.91 -2.47 -12.65
CA ASN A 58 16.49 -2.37 -11.25
C ASN A 58 14.96 -2.40 -11.09
N ASP A 59 14.29 -3.16 -11.95
CA ASP A 59 12.85 -3.30 -12.04
C ASP A 59 12.37 -4.19 -10.92
N SER A 60 11.49 -3.62 -10.11
CA SER A 60 10.90 -4.28 -8.97
C SER A 60 9.43 -3.90 -8.87
N VAL A 61 8.64 -4.85 -8.41
CA VAL A 61 7.20 -4.65 -8.19
C VAL A 61 6.84 -5.17 -6.81
N VAL A 62 5.83 -4.57 -6.20
CA VAL A 62 5.23 -5.08 -4.96
C VAL A 62 3.73 -5.19 -5.13
N PHE A 63 3.19 -6.38 -4.87
CA PHE A 63 1.76 -6.61 -4.77
C PHE A 63 1.34 -6.39 -3.33
N THR A 64 0.53 -5.36 -3.08
CA THR A 64 0.25 -4.87 -1.71
C THR A 64 -1.11 -5.24 -1.18
N GLY A 65 -1.95 -5.91 -2.00
CA GLY A 65 -3.32 -6.23 -1.65
C GLY A 65 -4.03 -5.02 -1.04
N ASP A 66 -4.60 -5.23 0.14
CA ASP A 66 -5.34 -4.21 0.87
C ASP A 66 -4.53 -3.46 1.96
N THR A 67 -3.20 -3.57 1.96
CA THR A 67 -2.35 -2.83 2.91
C THR A 67 -2.09 -1.40 2.41
N LEU A 68 -1.48 -1.27 1.23
CA LEU A 68 -1.16 0.01 0.58
C LEU A 68 -1.99 0.13 -0.71
N PHE A 69 -2.70 1.24 -0.87
CA PHE A 69 -3.40 1.63 -2.10
C PHE A 69 -2.77 2.89 -2.67
N LEU A 70 -3.04 3.18 -3.95
CA LEU A 70 -2.73 4.49 -4.50
C LEU A 70 -3.44 5.59 -3.67
N GLY A 71 -2.63 6.42 -3.01
CA GLY A 71 -3.08 7.54 -2.18
C GLY A 71 -3.78 7.14 -0.89
N GLY A 72 -3.76 5.86 -0.50
CA GLY A 72 -4.48 5.36 0.67
C GLY A 72 -3.88 4.12 1.32
N CYS A 73 -4.57 3.61 2.33
CA CYS A 73 -4.29 2.32 2.95
C CYS A 73 -5.58 1.57 3.30
N GLY A 74 -5.45 0.30 3.65
CA GLY A 74 -6.53 -0.53 4.16
C GLY A 74 -7.21 0.03 5.40
N ARG A 75 -8.47 -0.36 5.60
CA ARG A 75 -9.09 -0.25 6.93
C ARG A 75 -8.43 -1.21 7.91
N PHE A 76 -8.34 -0.83 9.17
CA PHE A 76 -7.66 -1.61 10.20
C PHE A 76 -8.68 -2.58 10.85
N PHE A 77 -9.15 -3.58 10.09
CA PHE A 77 -10.19 -4.49 10.61
C PHE A 77 -9.68 -5.40 11.73
N GLU A 78 -8.45 -5.88 11.61
CA GLU A 78 -7.87 -6.85 12.55
C GLU A 78 -6.53 -6.36 13.14
N GLY A 79 -6.33 -5.05 13.22
CA GLY A 79 -5.05 -4.50 13.64
C GLY A 79 -5.07 -3.06 14.10
N THR A 80 -3.87 -2.51 14.31
CA THR A 80 -3.65 -1.22 14.96
C THR A 80 -2.93 -0.21 14.07
N ALA A 81 -2.89 1.05 14.51
CA ALA A 81 -2.15 2.11 13.83
C ALA A 81 -0.64 1.86 13.86
N GLU A 82 -0.11 1.29 14.94
CA GLU A 82 1.28 0.86 15.07
C GLU A 82 1.63 -0.19 14.01
N GLN A 83 0.74 -1.15 13.81
CA GLN A 83 0.92 -2.20 12.81
C GLN A 83 0.87 -1.64 11.38
N MET A 84 -0.07 -0.75 11.07
CA MET A 84 -0.10 -0.09 9.75
C MET A 84 1.13 0.81 9.54
N HIS A 85 1.56 1.54 10.56
CA HIS A 85 2.79 2.35 10.49
C HIS A 85 4.00 1.47 10.17
N LYS A 86 4.17 0.35 10.88
CA LYS A 86 5.25 -0.59 10.61
C LYS A 86 5.16 -1.14 9.18
N ALA A 87 3.98 -1.54 8.72
CA ALA A 87 3.77 -2.04 7.37
C ALA A 87 4.12 -1.00 6.29
N LEU A 88 3.62 0.22 6.43
CA LEU A 88 3.77 1.27 5.40
C LEU A 88 5.13 1.95 5.44
N ILE A 89 5.62 2.32 6.63
CA ILE A 89 6.82 3.15 6.77
C ILE A 89 8.08 2.29 6.89
N GLU A 90 8.06 1.25 7.72
CA GLU A 90 9.26 0.46 8.03
C GLU A 90 9.47 -0.73 7.08
N ILE A 91 8.41 -1.27 6.48
CA ILE A 91 8.49 -2.41 5.56
C ILE A 91 8.39 -1.92 4.12
N LEU A 92 7.23 -1.41 3.69
CA LEU A 92 7.02 -1.01 2.29
C LEU A 92 7.78 0.27 1.92
N GLY A 93 7.84 1.24 2.83
CA GLY A 93 8.55 2.52 2.63
C GLY A 93 10.06 2.37 2.48
N ASN A 94 10.64 1.25 2.92
CA ASN A 94 12.06 0.92 2.80
C ASN A 94 12.39 0.12 1.53
N LEU A 95 11.40 -0.23 0.70
CA LEU A 95 11.65 -0.77 -0.63
C LEU A 95 12.28 0.30 -1.55
N PRO A 96 12.97 -0.10 -2.63
CA PRO A 96 13.49 0.85 -3.62
C PRO A 96 12.40 1.80 -4.12
N ASP A 97 12.72 3.08 -4.24
CA ASP A 97 11.76 4.14 -4.57
C ASP A 97 11.04 3.90 -5.91
N GLN A 98 11.73 3.31 -6.89
CA GLN A 98 11.16 2.96 -8.19
C GLN A 98 10.27 1.71 -8.19
N THR A 99 10.12 1.01 -7.06
CA THR A 99 9.30 -0.20 -6.96
C THR A 99 7.86 0.14 -7.34
N LYS A 100 7.34 -0.55 -8.36
CA LYS A 100 5.96 -0.36 -8.83
C LYS A 100 4.98 -1.01 -7.85
N VAL A 101 3.94 -0.29 -7.45
CA VAL A 101 2.94 -0.73 -6.49
C VAL A 101 1.68 -1.20 -7.22
N PHE A 102 1.32 -2.47 -7.01
CA PHE A 102 0.09 -3.08 -7.51
C PHE A 102 -0.83 -3.45 -6.34
N CYS A 103 -1.83 -2.60 -6.10
CA CYS A 103 -2.77 -2.76 -4.99
C CYS A 103 -4.05 -3.51 -5.37
N GLY A 104 -4.80 -3.96 -4.37
CA GLY A 104 -5.98 -4.84 -4.55
C GLY A 104 -7.22 -4.17 -5.14
N HIS A 105 -7.34 -2.83 -5.03
CA HIS A 105 -8.55 -2.11 -5.42
C HIS A 105 -8.28 -0.79 -6.13
N GLU A 106 -9.24 -0.40 -6.95
CA GLU A 106 -9.24 0.82 -7.75
C GLU A 106 -9.97 1.96 -6.99
N TYR A 107 -9.34 2.41 -5.90
CA TYR A 107 -9.85 3.46 -4.99
C TYR A 107 -9.17 4.83 -5.14
N SER A 108 -8.29 4.97 -6.14
CA SER A 108 -7.41 6.13 -6.40
C SER A 108 -8.09 7.48 -6.18
N LEU A 109 -9.19 7.78 -6.89
CA LEU A 109 -9.88 9.07 -6.80
C LEU A 109 -10.44 9.35 -5.41
N SER A 110 -11.06 8.36 -4.77
CA SER A 110 -11.60 8.53 -3.41
C SER A 110 -10.50 8.75 -2.37
N ASN A 111 -9.36 8.08 -2.56
CA ASN A 111 -8.19 8.21 -1.72
C ASN A 111 -7.54 9.59 -1.88
N LEU A 112 -7.36 10.04 -3.11
CA LEU A 112 -6.74 11.33 -3.41
C LEU A 112 -7.63 12.52 -3.02
N LYS A 113 -8.96 12.40 -3.09
CA LYS A 113 -9.87 13.39 -2.51
C LYS A 113 -9.64 13.56 -1.00
N PHE A 114 -9.48 12.45 -0.28
CA PHE A 114 -9.13 12.52 1.14
C PHE A 114 -7.72 13.09 1.36
N ALA A 115 -6.75 12.71 0.52
CA ALA A 115 -5.40 13.29 0.58
C ALA A 115 -5.42 14.83 0.39
N ALA A 116 -6.26 15.33 -0.53
CA ALA A 116 -6.43 16.77 -0.77
C ALA A 116 -7.12 17.48 0.40
N HIS A 117 -7.98 16.78 1.15
CA HIS A 117 -8.55 17.29 2.40
C HIS A 117 -7.50 17.37 3.51
N VAL A 118 -6.59 16.39 3.61
CA VAL A 118 -5.51 16.37 4.63
C VAL A 118 -4.41 17.39 4.31
N GLU A 119 -4.04 17.55 3.04
CA GLU A 119 -3.00 18.48 2.59
C GLU A 119 -3.48 19.30 1.36
N PRO A 120 -4.32 20.33 1.55
CA PRO A 120 -4.93 21.09 0.45
C PRO A 120 -3.94 21.83 -0.44
N ASP A 121 -2.76 22.14 0.10
CA ASP A 121 -1.68 22.84 -0.61
C ASP A 121 -0.65 21.89 -1.23
N ASN A 122 -0.85 20.57 -1.15
CA ASN A 122 0.07 19.59 -1.75
C ASN A 122 -0.16 19.47 -3.26
N GLU A 123 0.71 20.09 -4.05
CA GLU A 123 0.64 20.07 -5.51
C GLU A 123 0.77 18.67 -6.12
N GLU A 124 1.47 17.74 -5.47
CA GLU A 124 1.59 16.35 -5.96
C GLU A 124 0.25 15.61 -5.85
N VAL A 125 -0.55 15.91 -4.82
CA VAL A 125 -1.93 15.40 -4.72
C VAL A 125 -2.78 15.93 -5.87
N LYS A 126 -2.73 17.24 -6.16
CA LYS A 126 -3.51 17.85 -7.25
C LYS A 126 -3.14 17.26 -8.62
N LYS A 127 -1.85 17.13 -8.91
CA LYS A 127 -1.36 16.50 -10.15
C LYS A 127 -1.84 15.06 -10.26
N LYS A 128 -1.77 14.28 -9.17
CA LYS A 128 -2.18 12.88 -9.18
C LYS A 128 -3.70 12.71 -9.31
N ILE A 129 -4.51 13.64 -8.80
CA ILE A 129 -5.96 13.69 -9.05
C ILE A 129 -6.22 13.85 -10.55
N GLN A 130 -5.65 14.87 -11.19
CA GLN A 130 -5.84 15.14 -12.62
C GLN A 130 -5.43 13.95 -13.49
N TRP A 131 -4.27 13.36 -13.19
CA TRP A 131 -3.81 12.15 -13.87
C TRP A 131 -4.79 10.98 -13.69
N SER A 132 -5.26 10.75 -12.46
CA SER A 132 -6.20 9.66 -12.16
C SER A 132 -7.55 9.87 -12.84
N GLU A 133 -8.08 11.09 -12.88
CA GLU A 133 -9.32 11.44 -13.59
C GLU A 133 -9.19 11.17 -15.09
N SER A 134 -8.07 11.54 -15.70
CA SER A 134 -7.78 11.23 -17.10
C SER A 134 -7.74 9.73 -17.36
N GLN A 135 -7.00 8.95 -16.55
CA GLN A 135 -6.95 7.48 -16.69
C GLN A 135 -8.35 6.86 -16.58
N ARG A 136 -9.14 7.29 -15.59
CA ARG A 136 -10.49 6.73 -15.36
C ARG A 136 -11.49 7.16 -16.42
N GLY A 137 -11.36 8.37 -16.96
CA GLY A 137 -12.14 8.84 -18.12
C GLY A 137 -11.93 7.96 -19.36
N GLU A 138 -10.71 7.44 -19.53
CA GLU A 138 -10.36 6.47 -20.58
C GLU A 138 -10.61 5.00 -20.19
N LYS A 139 -11.25 4.74 -19.05
CA LYS A 139 -11.47 3.39 -18.49
C LYS A 139 -10.19 2.57 -18.27
N LYS A 140 -9.05 3.24 -18.07
CA LYS A 140 -7.77 2.61 -17.71
C LYS A 140 -7.64 2.47 -16.19
N PRO A 141 -6.91 1.45 -15.71
CA PRO A 141 -6.57 1.35 -14.30
C PRO A 141 -5.59 2.46 -13.89
N THR A 142 -5.56 2.80 -12.60
CA THR A 142 -4.61 3.77 -12.03
C THR A 142 -3.37 3.12 -11.43
N VAL A 143 -3.31 1.78 -11.43
CA VAL A 143 -2.10 1.03 -11.11
C VAL A 143 -1.21 0.85 -12.36
N PRO A 144 0.11 0.74 -12.20
CA PRO A 144 0.84 0.91 -10.95
C PRO A 144 1.15 2.38 -10.62
N SER A 145 1.29 2.69 -9.33
CA SER A 145 2.11 3.82 -8.86
C SER A 145 3.52 3.32 -8.49
N THR A 146 4.35 4.14 -7.84
CA THR A 146 5.64 3.76 -7.28
C THR A 146 5.74 4.08 -5.79
N ILE A 147 6.64 3.42 -5.06
CA ILE A 147 6.91 3.74 -3.64
C ILE A 147 7.31 5.21 -3.47
N TYR A 148 8.09 5.75 -4.40
CA TYR A 148 8.43 7.17 -4.44
C TYR A 148 7.18 8.06 -4.53
N GLU A 149 6.31 7.81 -5.50
CA GLU A 149 5.08 8.58 -5.68
C GLU A 149 4.18 8.55 -4.44
N GLU A 150 4.00 7.38 -3.82
CA GLU A 150 3.18 7.27 -2.61
C GLU A 150 3.73 8.14 -1.46
N LYS A 151 5.06 8.29 -1.32
CA LYS A 151 5.67 9.20 -0.32
C LYS A 151 5.36 10.69 -0.59
N LEU A 152 4.95 11.05 -1.81
CA LEU A 152 4.63 12.43 -2.18
C LEU A 152 3.19 12.84 -1.88
N TYR A 153 2.21 11.94 -2.08
CA TYR A 153 0.79 12.29 -1.96
C TYR A 153 -0.04 11.43 -1.01
N ASN A 154 0.45 10.27 -0.55
CA ASN A 154 -0.36 9.38 0.28
C ASN A 154 -0.26 9.81 1.76
N PRO A 155 -1.35 10.29 2.39
CA PRO A 155 -1.28 10.81 3.75
C PRO A 155 -0.83 9.76 4.77
N PHE A 156 -1.08 8.47 4.51
CA PHE A 156 -0.66 7.37 5.39
C PHE A 156 0.83 7.03 5.26
N MET A 157 1.44 7.26 4.09
CA MET A 157 2.91 7.18 3.89
C MET A 157 3.63 8.45 4.38
N ARG A 158 2.87 9.49 4.74
CA ARG A 158 3.33 10.83 5.09
C ARG A 158 3.03 11.21 6.53
N VAL A 159 2.66 10.25 7.39
CA VAL A 159 2.35 10.51 8.81
C VAL A 159 3.50 11.12 9.62
N ASN A 160 4.73 11.04 9.10
CA ASN A 160 5.91 11.70 9.66
C ASN A 160 6.06 13.18 9.23
N GLN A 161 5.25 13.66 8.27
CA GLN A 161 5.34 15.01 7.76
C GLN A 161 4.63 16.01 8.71
N PRO A 162 5.25 17.17 9.01
CA PRO A 162 4.65 18.18 9.88
C PRO A 162 3.27 18.65 9.41
N SER A 163 3.03 18.70 8.10
CA SER A 163 1.73 19.07 7.50
C SER A 163 0.62 18.09 7.89
N VAL A 164 0.87 16.79 7.76
CA VAL A 164 -0.10 15.74 8.10
C VAL A 164 -0.33 15.67 9.62
N MET A 165 0.73 15.79 10.42
CA MET A 165 0.62 15.87 11.89
C MET A 165 -0.21 17.09 12.33
N LYS A 166 0.01 18.25 11.70
CA LYS A 166 -0.74 19.48 11.95
C LYS A 166 -2.23 19.30 11.64
N HIS A 167 -2.57 18.69 10.50
CA HIS A 167 -3.95 18.36 10.15
C HIS A 167 -4.60 17.46 11.20
N ALA A 168 -3.90 16.37 11.58
CA ALA A 168 -4.36 15.42 12.58
C ALA A 168 -4.41 15.99 14.01
N LYS A 169 -3.80 17.16 14.26
CA LYS A 169 -3.59 17.75 15.59
C LYS A 169 -2.85 16.79 16.53
N LYS A 170 -1.77 16.20 16.00
CA LYS A 170 -0.89 15.24 16.67
C LYS A 170 0.57 15.66 16.53
N ASN A 171 1.45 15.01 17.27
CA ASN A 171 2.89 15.29 17.31
C ASN A 171 3.76 14.03 17.16
N ASP A 172 3.16 12.88 16.87
CA ASP A 172 3.85 11.62 16.59
C ASP A 172 3.15 10.87 15.45
N ALA A 173 3.90 10.00 14.79
CA ALA A 173 3.45 9.30 13.58
C ALA A 173 2.31 8.31 13.84
N ILE A 174 2.31 7.64 14.99
CA ILE A 174 1.36 6.58 15.32
C ILE A 174 0.00 7.18 15.63
N SER A 175 -0.04 8.21 16.48
CA SER A 175 -1.29 8.89 16.81
C SER A 175 -1.84 9.66 15.60
N THR A 176 -0.96 10.17 14.72
CA THR A 176 -1.34 10.74 13.42
C THR A 176 -1.99 9.69 12.52
N MET A 177 -1.34 8.53 12.33
CA MET A 177 -1.87 7.39 11.55
C MET A 177 -3.26 6.99 12.03
N LYS A 178 -3.45 6.86 13.35
CA LYS A 178 -4.74 6.52 13.96
C LYS A 178 -5.80 7.58 13.65
N ALA A 179 -5.47 8.85 13.83
CA ALA A 179 -6.41 9.96 13.65
C ALA A 179 -6.89 10.08 12.20
N ILE A 180 -5.96 10.10 11.23
CA ILE A 180 -6.33 10.24 9.81
C ILE A 180 -7.05 8.99 9.28
N ARG A 181 -6.79 7.81 9.84
CA ARG A 181 -7.53 6.59 9.49
C ARG A 181 -8.98 6.69 9.91
N GLN A 182 -9.23 7.08 11.17
CA GLN A 182 -10.57 7.29 11.72
C GLN A 182 -11.33 8.39 10.97
N GLU A 183 -10.63 9.45 10.58
CA GLU A 183 -11.20 10.52 9.77
C GLU A 183 -11.61 10.00 8.39
N LYS A 184 -10.72 9.30 7.67
CA LYS A 184 -11.02 8.71 6.35
C LYS A 184 -12.18 7.72 6.39
N ASP A 185 -12.34 6.98 7.48
CA ASP A 185 -13.43 6.01 7.63
C ASP A 185 -14.82 6.66 7.67
N ASN A 186 -14.89 7.93 8.04
CA ASN A 186 -16.13 8.73 8.11
C ASN A 186 -16.20 9.83 7.04
N PHE A 187 -15.18 9.95 6.20
CA PHE A 187 -15.08 10.99 5.19
C PHE A 187 -16.08 10.75 4.04
N LYS A 188 -16.91 11.76 3.76
CA LYS A 188 -17.82 11.78 2.61
C LYS A 188 -17.28 12.80 1.61
N GLY A 189 -16.52 12.32 0.62
CA GLY A 189 -15.96 13.14 -0.47
C GLY A 189 -16.60 12.87 -1.81
#